data_AF-A0A556W5L0-F1
#
_entry.id   AF-A0A556W5L0-F1
#
_cell.length_a   1.000
_cell.length_b   1.000
_cell.length_c   1.000
_cell.angle_alpha   90.00
_cell.angle_beta   90.00
_cell.angle_gamma   90.00
#
_symmetry.space_group_name_H-M   'P 1'
#
loop_
_entity.id
_entity.type
_entity.pdbx_description
1 polymer ?
#
loop_
_entity_poly.entity_id
_entity_poly.type
_entity_poly.pdbx_seq_one_letter_code
_entity_poly.pdbx_strand_id
1 'polypeptide(L)'
;MTVEITSKIVGYRIKQDEPAPQAAALLEEDPLTVRIPSRPEGTLEAVSEKISYVGAEGRKKVYLLVSFMPVEGVVGGKRVVIERPVEFFFPSGQLSSEHQWITATMRSLSLAARGGYVTQAVADLRKVAWDKGLVRCGWNRWGKPMFHDSEVSAIAWSIQQILYRRGFLDQDGNQVPVETLVERYHHRMQHGHAWQPPANEPETAAASGAVEPIGGAANEADSSAKKPEGSGPAVVGHCPECRGELIMMDGCPTCYAGCGWSKCG
;
A
#
# COMPACT_ATOMS: atom_id res chain seq x y z
N MET A 1 61.32 -5.21 14.85
CA MET A 1 62.55 -4.59 14.31
C MET A 1 63.07 -3.63 15.36
N THR A 2 64.24 -3.94 15.92
CA THR A 2 64.88 -3.14 16.97
C THR A 2 65.82 -2.15 16.29
N VAL A 3 65.66 -0.86 16.57
CA VAL A 3 66.53 0.19 16.00
C VAL A 3 67.51 0.62 17.07
N GLU A 4 68.79 0.35 16.84
CA GLU A 4 69.87 0.82 17.72
C GLU A 4 70.29 2.24 17.32
N ILE A 5 70.27 3.16 18.28
CA ILE A 5 70.70 4.54 18.10
C ILE A 5 72.13 4.65 18.63
N THR A 6 73.10 4.79 17.71
CA THR A 6 74.53 4.87 18.03
C THR A 6 75.04 6.29 18.31
N SER A 7 74.17 7.29 18.25
CA SER A 7 74.50 8.71 18.43
C SER A 7 74.00 9.28 19.76
N LYS A 8 74.68 10.32 20.26
CA LYS A 8 74.33 10.99 21.52
C LYS A 8 73.00 11.74 21.36
N ILE A 9 71.97 11.31 22.09
CA ILE A 9 70.63 11.94 22.07
C ILE A 9 70.71 13.28 22.80
N VAL A 10 70.56 14.37 22.05
CA VAL A 10 70.66 15.76 22.57
C VAL A 10 69.29 16.33 22.99
N GLY A 11 68.21 15.59 22.73
CA GLY A 11 66.86 15.93 23.13
C GLY A 11 65.88 14.86 22.65
N TYR A 12 64.85 14.58 23.43
CA TYR A 12 63.74 13.72 23.03
C TYR A 12 62.43 14.45 23.26
N ARG A 13 61.46 14.24 22.36
CA ARG A 13 60.09 14.73 22.52
C ARG A 13 59.17 13.52 22.46
N ILE A 14 58.53 13.21 23.58
CA ILE A 14 57.49 12.20 23.61
C ILE A 14 56.30 12.78 22.85
N LYS A 15 55.80 12.03 21.86
CA LYS A 15 54.54 12.35 21.18
C LYS A 15 53.46 12.24 22.25
N GLN A 16 52.95 13.36 22.72
CA GLN A 16 51.80 13.36 23.62
C GLN A 16 50.61 12.81 22.84
N ASP A 17 49.90 11.85 23.42
CA ASP A 17 48.62 11.41 22.90
C ASP A 17 47.69 12.62 22.89
N GLU A 18 47.42 13.11 21.69
CA GLU A 18 46.39 14.10 21.44
C GLU A 18 45.07 13.49 21.94
N PRO A 19 44.31 14.16 22.84
CA PRO A 19 43.06 13.60 23.32
C PRO A 19 42.20 13.28 22.10
N ALA A 20 41.80 12.01 21.99
CA ALA A 20 40.93 11.55 20.92
C ALA A 20 39.77 12.54 20.79
N PRO A 21 39.46 13.05 19.58
CA PRO A 21 38.39 14.02 19.42
C PRO A 21 37.15 13.46 20.09
N GLN A 22 36.66 14.14 21.12
CA GLN A 22 35.38 13.82 21.75
C GLN A 22 34.37 13.70 20.63
N ALA A 23 33.87 12.49 20.42
CA ALA A 23 32.89 12.21 19.37
C ALA A 23 31.76 13.21 19.56
N ALA A 24 31.66 14.17 18.64
CA ALA A 24 30.64 15.19 18.68
C ALA A 24 29.29 14.46 18.80
N ALA A 25 28.50 14.82 19.81
CA ALA A 25 27.16 14.26 19.97
C ALA A 25 26.42 14.47 18.65
N LEU A 26 25.96 13.38 18.03
CA LEU A 26 25.20 13.45 16.79
C LEU A 26 23.95 14.29 17.06
N LEU A 27 23.70 15.28 16.19
CA LEU A 27 22.48 16.06 16.27
C LEU A 27 21.29 15.14 16.02
N GLU A 28 20.25 15.27 16.85
CA GLU A 28 19.02 14.52 16.68
C GLU A 28 18.35 14.93 15.36
N GLU A 29 18.10 13.95 14.50
CA GLU A 29 17.51 14.14 13.18
C GLU A 29 16.46 13.06 12.97
N ASP A 30 15.19 13.40 13.19
CA ASP A 30 14.10 12.44 13.01
C ASP A 30 13.99 12.02 11.53
N PRO A 31 14.25 10.74 11.21
CA PRO A 31 14.24 10.28 9.83
C PRO A 31 12.85 10.34 9.18
N LEU A 32 11.75 10.45 9.95
CA LEU A 32 10.41 10.64 9.40
C LEU A 32 10.21 12.04 8.82
N THR A 33 10.79 13.05 9.45
CA THR A 33 10.53 14.47 9.14
C THR A 33 11.69 15.14 8.41
N VAL A 34 12.87 14.50 8.35
CA VAL A 34 13.99 15.00 7.56
C VAL A 34 13.57 15.24 6.11
N ARG A 35 13.87 16.43 5.60
CA ARG A 35 13.42 16.86 4.28
C ARG A 35 14.31 16.27 3.20
N ILE A 36 13.68 15.58 2.25
CA ILE A 36 14.35 15.05 1.05
C ILE A 36 14.28 16.13 -0.04
N PRO A 37 15.40 16.74 -0.46
CA PRO A 37 15.38 17.91 -1.33
C PRO A 37 14.81 17.60 -2.72
N SER A 38 15.20 16.47 -3.30
CA SER A 38 14.75 16.01 -4.61
C SER A 38 14.70 14.48 -4.63
N ARG A 39 13.93 13.95 -5.59
CA ARG A 39 13.94 12.52 -5.90
C ARG A 39 15.35 12.14 -6.40
N PRO A 40 16.01 11.11 -5.84
CA PRO A 40 17.28 10.63 -6.34
C PRO A 40 17.20 10.18 -7.80
N GLU A 41 18.32 10.30 -8.52
CA GLU A 41 18.47 9.70 -9.85
C GLU A 41 18.61 8.18 -9.74
N GLY A 42 18.16 7.46 -10.78
CA GLY A 42 18.24 6.00 -10.83
C GLY A 42 16.95 5.29 -10.43
N THR A 43 17.11 4.02 -10.06
CA THR A 43 16.01 3.10 -9.75
C THR A 43 15.60 3.23 -8.28
N LEU A 44 14.29 3.16 -8.05
CA LEU A 44 13.71 3.08 -6.71
C LEU A 44 12.86 1.81 -6.64
N GLU A 45 12.80 1.20 -5.46
CA GLU A 45 11.89 0.10 -5.22
C GLU A 45 10.47 0.66 -5.16
N ALA A 46 9.55 0.10 -5.94
CA ALA A 46 8.18 0.60 -6.02
C ALA A 46 7.16 -0.54 -5.95
N VAL A 47 6.05 -0.26 -5.28
CA VAL A 47 4.85 -1.10 -5.31
C VAL A 47 3.97 -0.60 -6.45
N SER A 48 3.58 -1.50 -7.35
CA SER A 48 2.60 -1.23 -8.41
C SER A 48 1.32 -1.98 -8.09
N GLU A 49 0.22 -1.24 -7.88
CA GLU A 49 -1.07 -1.80 -7.51
C GLU A 49 -2.14 -1.43 -8.52
N LYS A 50 -2.91 -2.43 -8.95
CA LYS A 50 -4.10 -2.25 -9.78
C LYS A 50 -5.32 -2.10 -8.89
N ILE A 51 -5.91 -0.91 -8.89
CA ILE A 51 -7.10 -0.59 -8.11
C ILE A 51 -8.33 -0.63 -9.02
N SER A 52 -9.43 -1.18 -8.53
CA SER A 52 -10.74 -1.07 -9.17
C SER A 52 -11.75 -0.50 -8.20
N TYR A 53 -12.46 0.52 -8.64
CA TYR A 53 -13.53 1.15 -7.87
C TYR A 53 -14.76 1.36 -8.75
N VAL A 54 -15.92 1.51 -8.12
CA VAL A 54 -17.20 1.75 -8.76
C VAL A 54 -17.79 3.04 -8.19
N GLY A 55 -17.95 4.04 -9.04
CA GLY A 55 -18.58 5.33 -8.71
C GLY A 55 -19.72 5.66 -9.67
N ALA A 56 -20.13 6.93 -9.73
CA ALA A 56 -21.22 7.41 -10.58
C ALA A 56 -21.06 7.10 -12.07
N GLU A 57 -19.82 7.19 -12.57
CA GLU A 57 -19.47 6.94 -13.96
C GLU A 57 -19.21 5.45 -14.24
N GLY A 58 -19.59 4.58 -13.30
CA GLY A 58 -19.41 3.14 -13.38
C GLY A 58 -18.06 2.67 -12.85
N ARG A 59 -17.61 1.52 -13.37
CA ARG A 59 -16.41 0.83 -12.90
C ARG A 59 -15.17 1.37 -13.59
N LYS A 60 -14.23 1.89 -12.80
CA LYS A 60 -12.90 2.32 -13.28
C LYS A 60 -11.82 1.35 -12.78
N LYS A 61 -10.75 1.24 -13.56
CA LYS A 61 -9.53 0.48 -13.22
C LYS A 61 -8.34 1.38 -13.42
N VAL A 62 -7.53 1.51 -12.39
CA VAL A 62 -6.39 2.43 -12.36
C VAL A 62 -5.17 1.72 -11.81
N TYR A 63 -3.99 2.20 -12.19
CA TYR A 63 -2.74 1.69 -11.63
C TYR A 63 -2.12 2.79 -10.78
N LEU A 64 -1.58 2.41 -9.63
CA LEU A 64 -0.92 3.29 -8.69
C LEU A 64 0.46 2.74 -8.40
N LEU A 65 1.47 3.59 -8.52
CA LEU A 65 2.84 3.27 -8.16
C LEU A 65 3.26 4.10 -6.95
N VAL A 66 3.83 3.45 -5.95
CA VAL A 66 4.41 4.10 -4.76
C VAL A 66 5.86 3.66 -4.64
N SER A 67 6.78 4.61 -4.78
CA SER A 67 8.22 4.37 -4.68
C SER A 67 8.71 4.67 -3.26
N PHE A 68 9.63 3.84 -2.80
CA PHE A 68 10.22 3.89 -1.47
C PHE A 68 11.74 4.05 -1.55
N MET A 69 12.32 4.66 -0.51
CA MET A 69 13.77 4.74 -0.36
C MET A 69 14.19 4.66 1.11
N PRO A 70 15.40 4.16 1.40
CA PRO A 70 16.00 4.30 2.72
C PRO A 70 16.29 5.78 3.02
N VAL A 71 16.01 6.19 4.26
CA VAL A 71 16.29 7.52 4.78
C VAL A 71 17.01 7.36 6.10
N GLU A 72 18.19 7.96 6.18
CA GLU A 72 19.01 7.99 7.39
C GLU A 72 18.53 9.10 8.33
N GLY A 73 18.73 8.88 9.62
CA GLY A 73 18.51 9.88 10.66
C GLY A 73 19.27 9.51 11.93
N VAL A 74 19.06 10.29 12.98
CA VAL A 74 19.66 10.10 14.30
C VAL A 74 18.54 10.12 15.34
N VAL A 75 18.35 9.00 16.01
CA VAL A 75 17.37 8.85 17.09
C VAL A 75 18.07 8.40 18.36
N GLY A 76 17.91 9.15 19.45
CA GLY A 76 18.57 8.86 20.72
C GLY A 76 20.10 8.80 20.59
N GLY A 77 20.67 9.66 19.75
CA GLY A 77 22.11 9.70 19.47
C GLY A 77 22.66 8.51 18.67
N LYS A 78 21.81 7.65 18.12
CA LYS A 78 22.19 6.52 17.26
C LYS A 78 21.76 6.78 15.83
N ARG A 79 22.64 6.49 14.87
CA ARG A 79 22.29 6.49 13.45
C ARG A 79 21.32 5.36 13.17
N VAL A 80 20.20 5.69 12.54
CA VAL A 80 19.15 4.75 12.18
C VAL A 80 18.75 4.95 10.73
N VAL A 81 18.17 3.91 10.12
CA VAL A 81 17.66 3.97 8.76
C VAL A 81 16.24 3.41 8.76
N ILE A 82 15.32 4.15 8.13
CA ILE A 82 13.96 3.69 7.88
C ILE A 82 13.68 3.70 6.39
N GLU A 83 12.67 2.95 5.96
CA GLU A 83 12.13 3.11 4.61
C GLU A 83 10.97 4.11 4.61
N ARG A 84 11.00 5.07 3.68
CA ARG A 84 9.94 6.06 3.49
C ARG A 84 9.38 6.03 2.07
N PRO A 85 8.08 6.26 1.90
CA PRO A 85 7.53 6.60 0.58
C PRO A 85 8.05 7.98 0.16
N VAL A 86 8.39 8.13 -1.13
CA VAL A 86 8.98 9.37 -1.65
C VAL A 86 8.38 9.85 -2.96
N GLU A 87 7.66 8.98 -3.65
CA GLU A 87 7.00 9.28 -4.89
C GLU A 87 5.72 8.47 -5.04
N PHE A 88 4.67 9.15 -5.47
CA PHE A 88 3.38 8.59 -5.84
C PHE A 88 3.18 8.92 -7.31
N PHE A 89 2.89 7.90 -8.09
CA PHE A 89 2.71 8.04 -9.52
C PHE A 89 1.47 7.30 -9.99
N PHE A 90 0.74 7.97 -10.87
CA PHE A 90 -0.48 7.43 -11.45
C PHE A 90 -0.30 7.49 -12.97
N PRO A 91 -0.03 6.36 -13.64
CA PRO A 91 0.04 6.30 -15.09
C PRO A 91 -1.36 6.47 -15.68
N SER A 92 -1.78 7.72 -15.90
CA SER A 92 -2.99 8.07 -16.64
C SER A 92 -2.63 8.54 -18.06
N GLY A 93 -3.41 8.11 -19.06
CA GLY A 93 -3.22 8.55 -20.45
C GLY A 93 -3.35 10.07 -20.57
N GLN A 94 -2.26 10.77 -20.90
CA GLN A 94 -1.96 12.18 -20.60
C GLN A 94 -2.94 13.30 -21.04
N LEU A 95 -4.15 13.04 -21.54
CA LEU A 95 -4.93 14.03 -22.30
C LEU A 95 -6.37 14.35 -21.81
N SER A 96 -6.90 13.75 -20.73
CA SER A 96 -8.20 14.16 -20.18
C SER A 96 -8.06 15.20 -19.06
N SER A 97 -9.06 16.07 -18.88
CA SER A 97 -9.10 17.04 -17.77
C SER A 97 -9.10 16.37 -16.40
N GLU A 98 -9.71 15.19 -16.29
CA GLU A 98 -9.67 14.34 -15.11
C GLU A 98 -8.24 13.88 -14.76
N HIS A 99 -7.35 13.74 -15.75
CA HIS A 99 -5.98 13.32 -15.51
C HIS A 99 -5.07 14.46 -15.03
N GLN A 100 -5.45 15.72 -15.25
CA GLN A 100 -4.66 16.87 -14.80
C GLN A 100 -4.69 17.01 -13.27
N TRP A 101 -5.87 16.89 -12.65
CA TRP A 101 -5.99 16.98 -11.19
C TRP A 101 -5.35 15.77 -10.50
N ILE A 102 -5.45 14.57 -11.09
CA ILE A 102 -4.76 13.38 -10.59
C ILE A 102 -3.25 13.61 -10.61
N THR A 103 -2.72 14.08 -11.74
CA THR A 103 -1.28 14.37 -11.87
C THR A 103 -0.83 15.42 -10.86
N ALA A 104 -1.59 16.51 -10.70
CA ALA A 104 -1.29 17.55 -9.71
C ALA A 104 -1.31 17.00 -8.28
N THR A 105 -2.31 16.18 -7.94
CA THR A 105 -2.46 15.55 -6.61
C THR A 105 -1.29 14.63 -6.31
N MET A 106 -0.88 13.78 -7.26
CA MET A 106 0.25 12.86 -7.07
C MET A 106 1.59 13.59 -6.94
N ARG A 107 1.79 14.70 -7.68
CA ARG A 107 2.97 15.55 -7.52
C ARG A 107 3.01 16.22 -6.15
N SER A 108 1.87 16.76 -5.70
CA SER A 108 1.74 17.37 -4.36
C SER A 108 1.94 16.34 -3.25
N LEU A 109 1.37 15.14 -3.39
CA LEU A 109 1.53 14.07 -2.41
C LEU A 109 2.99 13.56 -2.35
N SER A 110 3.66 13.47 -3.50
CA SER A 110 5.09 13.15 -3.55
C SER A 110 5.95 14.21 -2.87
N LEU A 111 5.59 15.48 -3.01
CA LEU A 111 6.24 16.57 -2.28
C LEU A 111 6.00 16.45 -0.77
N ALA A 112 4.78 16.13 -0.34
CA ALA A 112 4.44 15.90 1.05
C ALA A 112 5.24 14.73 1.67
N ALA A 113 5.45 13.68 0.90
CA ALA A 113 6.23 12.52 1.32
C ALA A 113 7.70 12.82 1.51
N ARG A 114 8.30 13.55 0.57
CA ARG A 114 9.66 14.08 0.73
C ARG A 114 9.78 15.08 1.88
N GLY A 115 8.70 15.82 2.17
CA GLY A 115 8.61 16.75 3.29
C GLY A 115 8.34 16.10 4.65
N GLY A 116 8.05 14.80 4.72
CA GLY A 116 7.85 14.08 5.98
C GLY A 116 6.44 14.18 6.58
N TYR A 117 5.43 14.55 5.79
CA TYR A 117 4.05 14.72 6.24
C TYR A 117 3.02 14.01 5.34
N VAL A 118 3.45 12.94 4.65
CA VAL A 118 2.57 12.14 3.78
C VAL A 118 1.40 11.52 4.54
N THR A 119 1.60 11.12 5.80
CA THR A 119 0.57 10.48 6.61
C THR A 119 -0.63 11.41 6.81
N GLN A 120 -0.35 12.66 7.16
CA GLN A 120 -1.35 13.73 7.26
C GLN A 120 -1.97 14.03 5.90
N ALA A 121 -1.16 14.13 4.84
CA ALA A 121 -1.65 14.40 3.49
C ALA A 121 -2.62 13.31 2.98
N VAL A 122 -2.31 12.03 3.21
CA VAL A 122 -3.19 10.91 2.86
C VAL A 122 -4.46 10.94 3.71
N ALA A 123 -4.33 11.19 5.02
CA ALA A 123 -5.48 11.31 5.92
C ALA A 123 -6.42 12.47 5.53
N ASP A 124 -5.88 13.58 5.03
CA ASP A 124 -6.69 14.70 4.54
C ASP A 124 -7.33 14.39 3.17
N LEU A 125 -6.62 13.70 2.27
CA LEU A 125 -7.21 13.24 1.01
C LEU A 125 -8.40 12.27 1.23
N ARG A 126 -8.38 11.49 2.31
CA ARG A 126 -9.50 10.64 2.73
C ARG A 126 -10.75 11.41 3.17
N LYS A 127 -10.67 12.71 3.42
CA LYS A 127 -11.80 13.57 3.81
C LYS A 127 -12.41 14.31 2.63
N VAL A 128 -11.82 14.20 1.44
CA VAL A 128 -12.33 14.86 0.24
C VAL A 128 -13.66 14.22 -0.13
N ALA A 129 -14.72 15.03 -0.12
CA ALA A 129 -16.06 14.64 -0.53
C ALA A 129 -16.41 15.27 -1.88
N TRP A 130 -17.39 14.69 -2.57
CA TRP A 130 -17.99 15.24 -3.79
C TRP A 130 -19.51 15.06 -3.78
N ASP A 131 -20.18 15.53 -4.83
CA ASP A 131 -21.63 15.47 -5.01
C ASP A 131 -22.11 14.31 -5.89
N LYS A 132 -21.20 13.53 -6.49
CA LYS A 132 -21.55 12.40 -7.38
C LYS A 132 -21.86 11.08 -6.65
N GLY A 133 -22.03 11.09 -5.33
CA GLY A 133 -22.42 9.91 -4.53
C GLY A 133 -21.26 8.97 -4.17
N LEU A 134 -21.53 7.92 -3.40
CA LEU A 134 -20.47 7.10 -2.81
C LEU A 134 -19.66 6.30 -3.85
N VAL A 135 -18.36 6.16 -3.61
CA VAL A 135 -17.46 5.34 -4.40
C VAL A 135 -17.12 4.06 -3.64
N ARG A 136 -17.50 2.90 -4.20
CA ARG A 136 -17.12 1.59 -3.64
C ARG A 136 -15.70 1.24 -4.07
N CYS A 137 -14.80 1.08 -3.10
CA CYS A 137 -13.41 0.69 -3.36
C CYS A 137 -12.84 -0.14 -2.21
N GLY A 138 -12.43 -1.37 -2.52
CA GLY A 138 -11.80 -2.27 -1.55
C GLY A 138 -12.74 -2.89 -0.53
N TRP A 139 -12.13 -3.59 0.43
CA TRP A 139 -12.80 -4.30 1.52
C TRP A 139 -12.11 -3.96 2.83
N ASN A 140 -12.87 -3.92 3.91
CA ASN A 140 -12.31 -3.78 5.25
C ASN A 140 -11.80 -5.12 5.79
N ARG A 141 -11.21 -5.09 6.99
CA ARG A 141 -10.66 -6.29 7.67
C ARG A 141 -11.69 -7.40 7.93
N TRP A 142 -12.98 -7.07 7.94
CA TRP A 142 -14.07 -8.02 8.15
C TRP A 142 -14.69 -8.50 6.82
N GLY A 143 -14.04 -8.24 5.68
CA GLY A 143 -14.53 -8.65 4.37
C GLY A 143 -15.75 -7.89 3.89
N LYS A 144 -16.11 -6.74 4.49
CA LYS A 144 -17.22 -5.90 4.01
C LYS A 144 -16.72 -4.87 3.00
N PRO A 145 -17.50 -4.55 1.96
CA PRO A 145 -17.14 -3.53 0.98
C PRO A 145 -16.99 -2.17 1.64
N MET A 146 -15.97 -1.42 1.23
CA MET A 146 -15.71 -0.06 1.68
C MET A 146 -16.30 0.96 0.71
N PHE A 147 -16.95 1.99 1.27
CA PHE A 147 -17.51 3.12 0.53
C PHE A 147 -16.82 4.41 0.97
N HIS A 148 -16.58 5.29 0.01
CA HIS A 148 -15.82 6.53 0.18
C HIS A 148 -16.60 7.71 -0.38
N ASP A 149 -16.38 8.89 0.20
CA ASP A 149 -17.14 10.10 -0.16
C ASP A 149 -16.72 10.74 -1.50
N SER A 150 -15.67 10.22 -2.15
CA SER A 150 -15.22 10.62 -3.50
C SER A 150 -14.25 9.62 -4.11
N GLU A 151 -13.95 9.77 -5.41
CA GLU A 151 -12.85 9.03 -6.07
C GLU A 151 -11.48 9.33 -5.45
N VAL A 152 -11.27 10.59 -5.02
CA VAL A 152 -10.03 11.01 -4.33
C VAL A 152 -9.87 10.24 -3.02
N SER A 153 -10.93 10.17 -2.22
CA SER A 153 -10.91 9.43 -0.95
C SER A 153 -10.70 7.93 -1.17
N ALA A 154 -11.30 7.34 -2.21
CA ALA A 154 -11.09 5.93 -2.57
C ALA A 154 -9.64 5.63 -2.96
N ILE A 155 -9.01 6.51 -3.74
CA ILE A 155 -7.59 6.40 -4.12
C ILE A 155 -6.70 6.60 -2.88
N ALA A 156 -7.00 7.59 -2.02
CA ALA A 156 -6.27 7.84 -0.79
C ALA A 156 -6.32 6.66 0.18
N TRP A 157 -7.49 6.02 0.31
CA TRP A 157 -7.62 4.78 1.06
C TRP A 157 -6.74 3.67 0.48
N SER A 158 -6.69 3.52 -0.84
CA SER A 158 -5.84 2.52 -1.50
C SER A 158 -4.35 2.80 -1.29
N ILE A 159 -3.94 4.07 -1.32
CA ILE A 159 -2.59 4.51 -0.94
C ILE A 159 -2.30 4.12 0.51
N GLN A 160 -3.21 4.41 1.44
CA GLN A 160 -3.08 4.01 2.84
C GLN A 160 -2.87 2.48 2.95
N GLN A 161 -3.60 1.67 2.18
CA GLN A 161 -3.43 0.22 2.20
C GLN A 161 -2.06 -0.23 1.68
N ILE A 162 -1.51 0.44 0.65
CA ILE A 162 -0.14 0.19 0.18
C ILE A 162 0.86 0.52 1.28
N LEU A 163 0.74 1.69 1.90
CA LEU A 163 1.64 2.12 2.96
C LEU A 163 1.52 1.22 4.21
N TYR A 164 0.32 0.76 4.54
CA TYR A 164 0.10 -0.23 5.59
C TYR A 164 0.80 -1.54 5.26
N ARG A 165 0.57 -2.12 4.08
CA ARG A 165 1.23 -3.38 3.67
C ARG A 165 2.75 -3.27 3.59
N ARG A 166 3.27 -2.07 3.30
CA ARG A 166 4.71 -1.79 3.32
C ARG A 166 5.26 -1.58 4.73
N GLY A 167 4.39 -1.53 5.74
CA GLY A 167 4.76 -1.32 7.13
C GLY A 167 5.10 0.13 7.47
N PHE A 168 4.71 1.10 6.65
CA PHE A 168 4.92 2.53 6.93
C PHE A 168 3.78 3.12 7.79
N LEU A 169 2.54 2.70 7.53
CA LEU A 169 1.37 3.04 8.35
C LEU A 169 0.88 1.83 9.13
N ASP A 170 0.10 2.07 10.19
CA ASP A 170 -0.68 1.03 10.85
C ASP A 170 -1.98 0.74 10.09
N GLN A 171 -2.78 -0.19 10.62
CA GLN A 171 -4.02 -0.63 9.99
C GLN A 171 -5.07 0.49 9.90
N ASP A 172 -5.08 1.41 10.86
CA ASP A 172 -6.02 2.51 10.94
C ASP A 172 -5.56 3.73 10.13
N GLY A 173 -4.28 3.75 9.71
CA GLY A 173 -3.66 4.78 8.88
C GLY A 173 -2.81 5.78 9.67
N ASN A 174 -2.48 5.47 10.93
CA ASN A 174 -1.58 6.30 11.72
C ASN A 174 -0.12 5.98 11.42
N GLN A 175 0.74 6.94 11.72
CA GLN A 175 2.17 6.81 11.55
C GLN A 175 2.72 5.74 12.51
N VAL A 176 3.38 4.73 11.96
CA VAL A 176 4.12 3.75 12.77
C VAL A 176 5.31 4.45 13.44
N PRO A 177 5.60 4.16 14.73
CA PRO A 177 6.74 4.74 15.44
C PRO A 177 8.08 4.45 14.75
N VAL A 178 9.03 5.38 14.88
CA VAL A 178 10.34 5.31 14.20
C VAL A 178 11.08 4.02 14.58
N GLU A 179 11.04 3.64 15.85
CA GLU A 179 11.72 2.45 16.37
C GLU A 179 11.24 1.19 15.65
N THR A 180 9.93 1.05 15.47
CA THR A 180 9.33 -0.07 14.73
C THR A 180 9.68 -0.03 13.24
N LEU A 181 9.78 1.15 12.63
CA LEU A 181 10.22 1.28 11.23
C LEU A 181 11.68 0.87 11.04
N VAL A 182 12.54 1.20 12.00
CA VAL A 182 13.94 0.80 12.03
C VAL A 182 14.05 -0.73 12.12
N GLU A 183 13.29 -1.36 13.03
CA GLU A 183 13.23 -2.82 13.14
C GLU A 183 12.77 -3.49 11.84
N ARG A 184 11.70 -2.97 11.22
CA ARG A 184 11.18 -3.48 9.93
C ARG A 184 12.20 -3.35 8.81
N TYR A 185 12.93 -2.23 8.76
CA TYR A 185 13.99 -2.03 7.78
C TYR A 185 15.14 -3.02 7.98
N HIS A 186 15.62 -3.18 9.22
CA HIS A 186 16.66 -4.14 9.56
C HIS A 186 16.25 -5.58 9.25
N HIS A 187 15.04 -5.97 9.62
CA HIS A 187 14.50 -7.29 9.31
C HIS A 187 14.55 -7.58 7.80
N ARG A 188 14.12 -6.62 6.97
CA ARG A 188 14.18 -6.78 5.51
C ARG A 188 15.61 -6.91 4.99
N MET A 189 16.54 -6.13 5.52
CA MET A 189 17.95 -6.20 5.11
C MET A 189 18.61 -7.53 5.53
N GLN A 190 18.23 -8.08 6.68
CA GLN A 190 18.78 -9.34 7.19
C GLN A 190 18.16 -10.58 6.54
N HIS A 191 16.84 -10.57 6.32
CA HIS A 191 16.09 -11.75 5.86
C HIS A 191 15.68 -11.69 4.38
N GLY A 192 15.97 -10.59 3.69
CA GLY A 192 15.71 -10.42 2.25
C GLY A 192 14.25 -10.24 1.86
N HIS A 193 13.32 -10.19 2.82
CA HIS A 193 11.89 -9.99 2.55
C HIS A 193 11.29 -8.93 3.49
N ALA A 194 10.32 -8.18 2.96
CA ALA A 194 9.66 -7.10 3.70
C ALA A 194 8.81 -7.65 4.86
N TRP A 195 8.59 -6.80 5.86
CA TRP A 195 7.58 -7.04 6.89
C TRP A 195 6.23 -7.33 6.22
N GLN A 196 5.52 -8.32 6.76
CA GLN A 196 4.18 -8.67 6.31
C GLN A 196 3.17 -8.27 7.40
N PRO A 197 2.02 -7.72 7.01
CA PRO A 197 0.90 -7.59 7.93
C PRO A 197 0.61 -8.91 8.62
N PRO A 198 0.19 -8.88 9.90
CA PRO A 198 -0.36 -10.08 10.53
C PRO A 198 -1.44 -10.65 9.62
N ALA A 199 -1.40 -11.96 9.39
CA ALA A 199 -2.48 -12.62 8.67
C ALA A 199 -3.78 -12.32 9.44
N ASN A 200 -4.72 -11.65 8.80
CA ASN A 200 -6.10 -11.68 9.28
C ASN A 200 -6.48 -13.17 9.24
N GLU A 201 -6.74 -13.79 10.39
CA GLU A 201 -7.15 -15.19 10.45
C GLU A 201 -8.27 -15.43 9.42
N PRO A 202 -8.01 -16.22 8.36
CA PRO A 202 -9.06 -16.58 7.45
C PRO A 202 -9.80 -17.77 8.06
N GLU A 203 -10.95 -17.52 8.69
CA GLU A 203 -11.91 -18.61 8.84
C GLU A 203 -12.46 -18.94 7.44
N THR A 204 -12.05 -20.12 7.00
CA THR A 204 -12.54 -20.92 5.87
C THR A 204 -12.12 -20.51 4.46
N ALA A 205 -11.14 -21.29 3.98
CA ALA A 205 -10.87 -21.55 2.59
C ALA A 205 -12.17 -21.86 1.81
N ALA A 206 -12.49 -21.03 0.82
CA ALA A 206 -13.41 -21.37 -0.25
C ALA A 206 -12.64 -21.30 -1.59
N ALA A 207 -12.21 -22.49 -2.01
CA ALA A 207 -11.91 -22.92 -3.37
C ALA A 207 -10.81 -22.16 -4.15
N SER A 208 -9.56 -22.53 -3.89
CA SER A 208 -8.59 -22.71 -4.98
C SER A 208 -9.06 -23.88 -5.85
N GLY A 209 -9.86 -23.61 -6.87
CA GLY A 209 -10.17 -24.57 -7.92
C GLY A 209 -8.91 -24.81 -8.75
N ALA A 210 -8.25 -25.95 -8.52
CA ALA A 210 -7.21 -26.47 -9.39
C ALA A 210 -7.75 -26.62 -10.81
N VAL A 211 -7.02 -26.10 -11.79
CA VAL A 211 -7.29 -26.26 -13.21
C VAL A 211 -6.59 -27.55 -13.66
N GLU A 212 -7.36 -28.56 -14.04
CA GLU A 212 -6.88 -29.72 -14.80
C GLU A 212 -7.63 -29.77 -16.16
N PRO A 213 -7.00 -30.27 -17.24
CA PRO A 213 -7.35 -29.87 -18.60
C PRO A 213 -8.45 -30.70 -19.28
N ILE A 214 -8.85 -30.16 -20.43
CA ILE A 214 -9.97 -30.45 -21.32
C ILE A 214 -9.90 -31.85 -21.95
N GLY A 215 -11.04 -32.56 -21.98
CA GLY A 215 -11.29 -33.63 -22.97
C GLY A 215 -12.56 -34.46 -22.76
N GLY A 216 -13.52 -34.37 -23.69
CA GLY A 216 -14.38 -35.52 -24.07
C GLY A 216 -15.88 -35.48 -23.77
N ALA A 217 -16.65 -35.04 -24.77
CA ALA A 217 -17.96 -35.56 -25.25
C ALA A 217 -19.18 -35.74 -24.30
N ALA A 218 -20.22 -34.96 -24.62
CA ALA A 218 -21.66 -35.26 -24.73
C ALA A 218 -22.33 -36.30 -23.82
N ASN A 219 -23.34 -35.87 -23.07
CA ASN A 219 -24.74 -36.25 -23.30
C ASN A 219 -25.71 -35.42 -22.42
N GLU A 220 -26.82 -35.00 -23.03
CA GLU A 220 -28.02 -34.50 -22.37
C GLU A 220 -28.74 -35.64 -21.64
N ALA A 221 -29.18 -35.41 -20.40
CA ALA A 221 -30.41 -35.99 -19.86
C ALA A 221 -30.86 -35.25 -18.61
N ASP A 222 -32.16 -35.02 -18.59
CA ASP A 222 -32.99 -34.27 -17.67
C ASP A 222 -33.22 -34.97 -16.31
N SER A 223 -33.70 -34.17 -15.36
CA SER A 223 -34.62 -34.50 -14.27
C SER A 223 -34.11 -34.81 -12.84
N SER A 224 -34.41 -33.85 -11.96
CA SER A 224 -35.16 -34.02 -10.70
C SER A 224 -34.47 -34.33 -9.36
N ALA A 225 -34.86 -33.47 -8.38
CA ALA A 225 -34.71 -33.52 -6.91
C ALA A 225 -33.33 -33.17 -6.34
N LYS A 226 -33.16 -32.44 -5.22
CA LYS A 226 -34.01 -32.28 -4.03
C LYS A 226 -33.60 -30.99 -3.29
N LYS A 227 -34.59 -30.27 -2.75
CA LYS A 227 -34.47 -29.11 -1.86
C LYS A 227 -33.73 -29.49 -0.56
N PRO A 228 -32.98 -28.55 0.05
CA PRO A 228 -33.18 -28.31 1.47
C PRO A 228 -33.52 -26.84 1.74
N GLU A 229 -34.27 -26.65 2.82
CA GLU A 229 -34.82 -25.38 3.26
C GLU A 229 -33.79 -24.52 3.98
N GLY A 230 -33.78 -23.23 3.63
CA GLY A 230 -33.11 -22.14 4.30
C GLY A 230 -33.49 -20.88 3.54
N SER A 231 -34.29 -20.01 4.17
CA SER A 231 -34.99 -18.88 3.56
C SER A 231 -34.04 -17.81 2.98
N GLY A 232 -33.52 -18.05 1.78
CA GLY A 232 -32.87 -17.07 0.93
C GLY A 232 -33.83 -16.57 -0.17
N PRO A 233 -33.62 -15.36 -0.71
CA PRO A 233 -34.42 -14.84 -1.82
C PRO A 233 -34.37 -15.80 -3.02
N ALA A 234 -35.50 -15.99 -3.69
CA ALA A 234 -35.63 -16.95 -4.79
C ALA A 234 -34.63 -16.63 -5.92
N VAL A 235 -33.73 -17.58 -6.20
CA VAL A 235 -32.76 -17.48 -7.29
C VAL A 235 -33.50 -17.63 -8.62
N VAL A 236 -33.45 -16.60 -9.46
CA VAL A 236 -34.14 -16.52 -10.76
C VAL A 236 -33.23 -16.74 -11.96
N GLY A 237 -31.94 -17.01 -11.72
CA GLY A 237 -30.99 -17.35 -12.78
C GLY A 237 -29.55 -17.07 -12.38
N HIS A 238 -28.66 -17.10 -13.37
CA HIS A 238 -27.25 -16.76 -13.21
C HIS A 238 -26.90 -15.49 -13.97
N CYS A 239 -26.07 -14.66 -13.37
CA CYS A 239 -25.64 -13.39 -13.91
C CYS A 239 -24.79 -13.61 -15.18
N PRO A 240 -25.07 -12.91 -16.30
CA PRO A 240 -24.30 -13.06 -17.53
C PRO A 240 -22.85 -12.59 -17.39
N GLU A 241 -22.58 -11.62 -16.51
CA GLU A 241 -21.21 -11.09 -16.33
C GLU A 241 -20.31 -11.94 -15.43
N CYS A 242 -20.82 -12.42 -14.30
CA CYS A 242 -19.97 -13.05 -13.28
C CYS A 242 -20.43 -14.47 -12.90
N ARG A 243 -21.51 -14.97 -13.51
CA ARG A 243 -22.15 -16.25 -13.21
C ARG A 243 -22.62 -16.42 -11.76
N GLY A 244 -22.65 -15.34 -10.98
CA GLY A 244 -23.25 -15.33 -9.64
C GLY A 244 -24.78 -15.49 -9.70
N GLU A 245 -25.38 -15.81 -8.57
CA GLU A 245 -26.83 -15.98 -8.46
C GLU A 245 -27.57 -14.64 -8.69
N LEU A 246 -28.64 -14.68 -9.47
CA LEU A 246 -29.59 -13.58 -9.63
C LEU A 246 -30.75 -13.81 -8.68
N ILE A 247 -31.09 -12.77 -7.92
CA ILE A 247 -32.26 -12.77 -7.04
C ILE A 247 -33.24 -11.71 -7.49
N MET A 248 -34.53 -11.92 -7.21
CA MET A 248 -35.55 -10.92 -7.51
C MET A 248 -35.54 -9.81 -6.47
N MET A 249 -35.18 -8.61 -6.91
CA MET A 249 -35.33 -7.38 -6.14
C MET A 249 -36.24 -6.43 -6.92
N ASP A 250 -37.35 -6.01 -6.30
CA ASP A 250 -38.30 -5.03 -6.85
C ASP A 250 -38.82 -5.36 -8.26
N GLY A 251 -39.06 -6.65 -8.55
CA GLY A 251 -39.54 -7.09 -9.86
C GLY A 251 -38.45 -7.24 -10.92
N CYS A 252 -37.17 -7.06 -10.56
CA CYS A 252 -36.05 -7.22 -11.46
C CYS A 252 -35.05 -8.30 -11.02
N PRO A 253 -34.53 -9.14 -11.94
CA PRO A 253 -33.39 -10.02 -11.67
C PRO A 253 -32.10 -9.22 -11.45
N THR A 254 -31.52 -9.33 -10.24
CA THR A 254 -30.33 -8.58 -9.83
C THR A 254 -29.27 -9.48 -9.19
N CYS A 255 -28.01 -9.29 -9.60
CA CYS A 255 -26.86 -10.03 -9.06
C CYS A 255 -26.34 -9.36 -7.79
N TYR A 256 -27.04 -9.56 -6.67
CA TYR A 256 -26.77 -8.87 -5.40
C TYR A 256 -25.45 -9.30 -4.74
N ALA A 257 -25.19 -10.62 -4.68
CA ALA A 257 -23.97 -11.15 -4.07
C ALA A 257 -22.72 -11.06 -4.99
N GLY A 258 -22.92 -10.77 -6.28
CA GLY A 258 -21.87 -10.76 -7.30
C GLY A 258 -21.52 -9.36 -7.81
N CYS A 259 -21.70 -9.13 -9.12
CA CYS A 259 -21.23 -7.92 -9.79
C CYS A 259 -22.21 -6.75 -9.80
N GLY A 260 -23.44 -6.91 -9.27
CA GLY A 260 -24.46 -5.86 -9.26
C GLY A 260 -25.23 -5.69 -10.57
N TRP A 261 -25.01 -6.57 -11.56
CA TRP A 261 -25.78 -6.57 -12.81
C TRP A 261 -27.28 -6.72 -12.54
N SER A 262 -28.09 -5.89 -13.19
CA SER A 262 -29.56 -5.94 -13.14
C SER A 262 -30.12 -5.96 -14.55
N LYS A 263 -31.17 -6.76 -14.79
CA LYS A 263 -31.79 -6.83 -16.12
C LYS A 263 -32.50 -5.51 -16.51
N CYS A 264 -32.84 -4.67 -15.55
CA CYS A 264 -33.70 -3.50 -15.74
C CYS A 264 -32.95 -2.16 -15.71
N GLY A 265 -31.62 -2.15 -15.53
CA GLY A 265 -30.80 -0.94 -15.50
C GLY A 265 -29.55 -1.08 -14.65
#